data_AF-A0A926IF93-F1
#
_entry.id   AF-A0A926IF93-F1
#
_cell.length_a   1.000
_cell.length_b   1.000
_cell.length_c   1.000
_cell.angle_alpha   90.00
_cell.angle_beta   90.00
_cell.angle_gamma   90.00
#
_symmetry.space_group_name_H-M   'P 1'
#
loop_
_entity.id
_entity.type
_entity.pdbx_description
1 polymer ?
#
loop_
_entity_poly.entity_id
_entity_poly.type
_entity_poly.pdbx_seq_one_letter_code
_entity_poly.pdbx_strand_id
1 'polypeptide(L)' 'MKVRATIGFVGKLSMYPGEEREITDKEVLKDLLSCGYIEEIGTKKTTKKSVKKDESK' A
#
# COMPACT_ATOMS: atom_id res chain seq x y z
N MET A 1 2.81 -10.91 1.99
CA MET A 1 3.65 -9.72 2.24
C MET A 1 2.94 -8.90 3.31
N LYS A 2 3.62 -8.55 4.41
CA LYS A 2 2.99 -7.76 5.47
C LYS A 2 2.93 -6.30 5.05
N VAL A 3 1.73 -5.74 5.13
CA VAL A 3 1.44 -4.34 4.80
C VAL A 3 0.55 -3.74 5.89
N ARG A 4 0.71 -2.44 6.10
CA ARG A 4 -0.01 -1.62 7.06
C ARG A 4 -0.93 -0.71 6.26
N ALA A 5 -2.20 -0.64 6.58
CA ALA A 5 -3.07 0.37 5.98
C ALA A 5 -2.73 1.76 6.53
N THR A 6 -2.59 2.74 5.65
CA THR A 6 -2.41 4.15 6.00
C THR A 6 -3.75 4.84 6.18
N ILE A 7 -4.74 4.45 5.39
CA ILE A 7 -6.12 4.95 5.45
C ILE A 7 -7.11 3.80 5.56
N GLY A 8 -8.30 4.08 6.12
CA GLY A 8 -9.37 3.11 6.18
C GLY A 8 -10.01 2.93 4.81
N PHE A 9 -10.08 1.69 4.33
CA PHE A 9 -10.76 1.36 3.09
C PHE A 9 -11.59 0.08 3.24
N VAL A 10 -12.66 0.01 2.46
CA VAL A 10 -13.66 -1.05 2.53
C VAL A 10 -13.96 -1.53 1.12
N GLY A 11 -13.90 -2.84 0.90
CA GLY A 11 -14.07 -3.47 -0.41
C GLY A 11 -13.82 -4.97 -0.35
N LYS A 12 -13.14 -5.53 -1.36
CA LYS A 12 -12.69 -6.94 -1.37
C LYS A 12 -11.79 -7.29 -0.18
N LEU A 13 -11.11 -6.28 0.35
CA LEU A 13 -10.37 -6.33 1.60
C LEU A 13 -10.80 -5.10 2.42
N SER A 14 -11.24 -5.31 3.65
CA SER A 14 -11.50 -4.24 4.61
C SER A 14 -10.31 -4.14 5.57
N MET A 15 -9.78 -2.93 5.74
CA MET A 15 -8.70 -2.60 6.67
C MET A 15 -8.97 -1.25 7.31
N TYR A 16 -8.65 -1.13 8.59
CA TYR A 16 -8.64 0.13 9.31
C TYR A 16 -7.30 0.85 9.21
N PRO A 17 -7.26 2.19 9.30
CA PRO A 17 -6.02 2.93 9.29
C PRO A 17 -5.14 2.48 10.46
N GLY A 18 -3.92 2.08 10.16
CA GLY A 18 -2.95 1.54 11.10
C GLY A 18 -3.00 0.03 11.30
N GLU A 19 -3.97 -0.69 10.72
CA GLU A 19 -3.99 -2.16 10.79
C GLU A 19 -2.90 -2.78 9.92
N GLU A 20 -2.27 -3.81 10.46
CA GLU A 20 -1.28 -4.63 9.79
C GLU A 20 -1.93 -5.94 9.33
N ARG A 21 -1.80 -6.27 8.04
CA ARG A 21 -2.27 -7.56 7.53
C ARG A 21 -1.29 -8.10 6.53
N GLU A 22 -1.36 -9.41 6.34
CA GLU A 22 -0.63 -10.07 5.29
C GLU A 22 -1.50 -10.14 4.03
N ILE A 23 -1.04 -9.50 2.96
CA ILE A 23 -1.65 -9.60 1.63
C ILE A 23 -0.77 -10.50 0.77
N THR A 24 -1.37 -11.52 0.18
CA THR A 24 -0.74 -12.44 -0.78
C THR A 24 -1.07 -12.08 -2.22
N ASP A 25 -2.16 -11.34 -2.44
CA ASP A 25 -2.60 -10.82 -3.73
C ASP A 25 -1.70 -9.69 -4.23
N LYS A 26 -0.88 -10.02 -5.23
CA LYS A 26 0.05 -9.07 -5.86
C LYS A 26 -0.66 -7.93 -6.59
N GLU A 27 -1.83 -8.19 -7.18
CA GLU A 27 -2.61 -7.18 -7.91
C GLU A 27 -3.16 -6.12 -6.95
N VAL A 28 -3.83 -6.58 -5.88
CA VAL A 28 -4.37 -5.71 -4.82
C VAL A 28 -3.24 -4.94 -4.13
N LEU A 29 -2.12 -5.60 -3.82
CA LEU A 29 -0.97 -4.94 -3.21
C LEU A 29 -0.41 -3.83 -4.11
N LYS A 30 -0.28 -4.06 -5.43
CA LYS A 30 0.27 -3.06 -6.35
C LYS A 30 -0.67 -1.87 -6.52
N ASP A 31 -1.97 -2.11 -6.59
CA ASP A 31 -2.99 -1.07 -6.70
C ASP A 31 -3.05 -0.21 -5.43
N LEU A 32 -3.17 -0.85 -4.26
CA LEU A 32 -3.22 -0.18 -2.97
C LEU A 32 -1.92 0.58 -2.67
N LEU A 33 -0.75 0.02 -3.00
CA LEU A 33 0.54 0.69 -2.85
C LEU A 33 0.67 1.87 -3.82
N SER A 34 0.21 1.71 -5.07
CA SER A 34 0.26 2.79 -6.07
C SER A 34 -0.69 3.94 -5.74
N CYS A 35 -1.80 3.66 -5.07
CA CYS A 35 -2.72 4.67 -4.60
C CYS A 35 -2.37 5.21 -3.20
N GLY A 36 -1.41 4.59 -2.49
CA GLY A 36 -0.99 5.03 -1.15
C GLY A 36 -1.94 4.64 -0.01
N TYR A 37 -2.78 3.61 -0.20
CA TYR A 37 -3.68 3.06 0.84
C TYR A 37 -2.96 2.16 1.85
N ILE A 38 -1.80 1.59 1.49
CA ILE A 38 -1.02 0.67 2.32
C ILE A 38 0.48 0.97 2.24
N GLU A 39 1.21 0.63 3.30
CA GLU A 39 2.67 0.67 3.43
C GLU A 39 3.22 -0.73 3.74
N GLU A 40 4.32 -1.13 3.12
CA GLU A 40 4.95 -2.43 3.38
C GLU A 40 5.80 -2.41 4.66
N ILE A 41 5.36 -3.16 5.68
CA ILE A 41 5.98 -3.22 7.04
C ILE A 41 6.99 -4.35 7.21
N GLY A 42 7.17 -5.19 6.18
CA GLY A 42 7.94 -6.41 6.31
C GLY A 42 8.53 -6.88 5.00
N THR A 43 9.59 -6.23 4.54
CA THR A 43 10.89 -6.83 4.20
C THR A 43 11.74 -5.76 3.53
N LYS A 44 12.98 -5.60 4.01
CA LYS A 44 14.02 -4.78 3.38
C LYS A 44 14.17 -5.17 1.89
N LYS A 45 13.47 -4.50 1.00
CA LYS A 45 13.79 -4.48 -0.44
C LYS A 45 13.91 -3.03 -0.87
N THR A 46 15.15 -2.60 -0.87
CA THR A 46 15.69 -1.48 -1.63
C THR A 46 15.17 -1.49 -3.07
N THR A 47 14.02 -0.89 -3.36
CA THR A 47 13.71 -0.51 -4.74
C THR A 47 12.99 0.82 -4.77
N LYS A 48 13.76 1.84 -5.15
CA LYS A 48 13.33 3.16 -5.56
C LYS A 48 12.01 3.10 -6.33
N LYS A 49 10.98 3.78 -5.82
CA LYS A 49 9.96 4.40 -6.67
C LYS A 49 9.53 5.73 -6.08
N SER A 50 10.42 6.71 -6.21
CA SER A 50 9.99 8.08 -6.43
C SER A 50 9.11 8.09 -7.68
N VAL A 51 7.79 8.09 -7.49
CA VAL A 51 6.89 8.70 -8.46
C VAL A 51 6.41 9.97 -7.81
N LYS A 52 7.21 11.04 -7.98
CA LYS A 52 6.68 12.39 -7.98
C LYS A 52 5.67 12.42 -9.12
N LYS A 53 4.38 12.47 -8.80
CA LYS A 53 3.42 13.07 -9.74
C LYS A 53 3.22 14.49 -9.24
N ASP A 54 4.16 15.33 -9.70
CA ASP A 54 4.14 16.78 -9.63
C ASP A 54 2.78 17.27 -10.18
N GLU A 55 2.03 17.99 -9.37
CA GLU A 55 1.05 18.97 -9.87
C GLU A 55 1.81 20.09 -10.57
N SER A 56 1.49 20.36 -11.84
CA SER A 56 1.72 21.61 -12.61
C SER A 56 1.39 21.29 -14.08
N LYS A 57 0.61 22.04 -14.86
CA LYS A 57 0.06 23.39 -14.79
C LYS A 57 -1.01 23.48 -15.89
#